data_AF-A0A2D5UCX3-F1
#
_entry.id   AF-A0A2D5UCX3-F1
#
_cell.length_a   1.000
_cell.length_b   1.000
_cell.length_c   1.000
_cell.angle_alpha   90.00
_cell.angle_beta   90.00
_cell.angle_gamma   90.00
#
_symmetry.space_group_name_H-M   'P 1'
#
loop_
_entity.id
_entity.type
_entity.pdbx_description
1 polymer ?
#
loop_
_entity_poly.entity_id
_entity_poly.type
_entity_poly.pdbx_seq_one_letter_code
_entity_poly.pdbx_strand_id
1 'polypeptide(L)'
;MLSHYSPLKVAENFRVLETLYPGRIDLGIGRAPGADRIASRALANGGNPLSVEDFPRKVSDLLGYLGDGLEPAHPFESLRAMPDGETQPVTWLLGSSDQSAILVAHFGCPFSFAHFINNRGAA
;
A
#
# COMPACT_ATOMS: atom_id res chain seq x y z
N MET A 1 0.06 2.54 -6.18
CA MET A 1 -0.89 3.59 -5.73
C MET A 1 -2.10 2.96 -5.07
N LEU A 2 -2.01 2.65 -3.78
CA LEU A 2 -3.01 1.80 -3.11
C LEU A 2 -4.42 2.43 -3.08
N SER A 3 -4.52 3.75 -3.13
CA SER A 3 -5.79 4.49 -3.16
C SER A 3 -6.73 4.01 -4.28
N HIS A 4 -6.20 3.62 -5.43
CA HIS A 4 -7.00 3.23 -6.61
C HIS A 4 -7.30 1.74 -6.72
N TYR A 5 -6.61 0.88 -5.98
CA TYR A 5 -6.69 -0.58 -6.16
C TYR A 5 -7.19 -1.28 -4.90
N SER A 6 -7.67 -2.51 -5.07
CA SER A 6 -7.96 -3.43 -3.96
C SER A 6 -6.65 -3.84 -3.28
N PRO A 7 -6.56 -3.82 -1.93
CA PRO A 7 -5.39 -4.31 -1.21
C PRO A 7 -5.01 -5.75 -1.56
N LEU A 8 -6.00 -6.64 -1.66
CA LEU A 8 -5.78 -8.03 -2.06
C LEU A 8 -5.14 -8.14 -3.45
N LYS A 9 -5.65 -7.37 -4.43
CA LYS A 9 -5.10 -7.40 -5.79
C LYS A 9 -3.65 -6.95 -5.84
N VAL A 10 -3.30 -5.93 -5.06
CA VAL A 10 -1.92 -5.47 -4.93
C VAL A 10 -1.06 -6.53 -4.26
N ALA A 11 -1.53 -7.13 -3.16
CA ALA A 11 -0.84 -8.19 -2.45
C ALA A 11 -0.50 -9.38 -3.37
N GLU A 12 -1.49 -9.92 -4.08
CA GLU A 12 -1.30 -11.07 -4.97
C GLU A 12 -0.36 -10.76 -6.14
N ASN A 13 -0.48 -9.58 -6.75
CA ASN A 13 0.41 -9.18 -7.85
C ASN A 13 1.87 -9.13 -7.38
N PHE A 14 2.12 -8.61 -6.17
CA PHE A 14 3.48 -8.53 -5.64
C PHE A 14 3.96 -9.87 -5.08
N ARG A 15 3.08 -10.73 -4.55
CA ARG A 15 3.39 -12.12 -4.22
C ARG A 15 3.84 -12.89 -5.45
N VAL A 16 3.16 -12.75 -6.59
CA VAL A 16 3.61 -13.38 -7.86
C VAL A 16 5.03 -12.94 -8.22
N LEU A 17 5.31 -11.63 -8.16
CA LEU A 17 6.65 -11.12 -8.49
C LEU A 17 7.71 -11.63 -7.51
N GLU A 18 7.41 -11.63 -6.20
CA GLU A 18 8.34 -12.09 -5.17
C GLU A 18 8.59 -13.60 -5.28
N THR A 19 7.56 -14.41 -5.56
CA THR A 19 7.73 -15.85 -5.79
C THR A 19 8.59 -16.14 -7.03
N LEU A 20 8.46 -15.34 -8.09
CA LEU A 20 9.29 -15.49 -9.30
C LEU A 20 10.72 -14.99 -9.10
N TYR A 21 10.93 -13.97 -8.27
CA TYR A 21 12.23 -13.34 -8.03
C TYR A 21 12.47 -13.06 -6.53
N PRO A 22 12.65 -14.09 -5.69
CA PRO A 22 12.71 -13.94 -4.25
C PRO A 22 13.80 -12.96 -3.78
N GLY A 23 13.45 -12.10 -2.82
CA GLY A 23 14.36 -11.12 -2.21
C GLY A 23 14.75 -9.96 -3.14
N ARG A 24 14.03 -9.76 -4.25
CA ARG A 24 14.32 -8.71 -5.23
C ARG A 24 13.17 -7.73 -5.46
N ILE A 25 12.03 -7.92 -4.78
CA ILE A 25 10.83 -7.12 -5.00
C ILE A 25 10.47 -6.34 -3.73
N ASP A 26 10.46 -5.02 -3.86
CA ASP A 26 9.93 -4.12 -2.84
C ASP A 26 8.58 -3.54 -3.29
N LEU A 27 7.65 -3.37 -2.33
CA LEU A 27 6.34 -2.79 -2.54
C LEU A 27 6.28 -1.35 -2.03
N GLY A 28 6.50 -0.38 -2.93
CA GLY A 28 6.30 1.04 -2.62
C GLY A 28 4.85 1.48 -2.77
N ILE A 29 4.25 2.04 -1.71
CA ILE A 29 2.89 2.59 -1.74
C ILE A 29 2.83 4.00 -1.13
N GLY A 30 1.90 4.82 -1.61
CA GLY A 30 1.71 6.19 -1.14
C GLY A 30 0.26 6.63 -1.28
N ARG A 31 -0.08 7.67 -0.52
CA ARG A 31 -1.45 8.21 -0.39
C ARG A 31 -1.89 9.09 -1.57
N ALA A 32 -0.96 9.85 -2.13
CA ALA A 32 -1.23 10.75 -3.26
C ALA A 32 -1.92 9.98 -4.40
N PRO A 33 -2.72 10.63 -5.27
CA PRO A 33 -3.42 9.95 -6.37
C PRO A 33 -2.54 9.69 -7.60
N GLY A 34 -1.42 10.42 -7.75
CA GLY A 34 -0.29 10.17 -8.68
C GLY A 34 -0.63 10.03 -10.17
N ALA A 35 -1.90 10.17 -10.51
CA ALA A 35 -2.46 10.16 -11.85
C ALA A 35 -3.16 11.51 -12.08
N ASP A 36 -3.24 11.95 -13.35
CA ASP A 36 -4.05 13.11 -13.70
C ASP A 36 -5.56 12.86 -13.45
N ARG A 37 -6.39 13.88 -13.69
CA ARG A 37 -7.83 13.78 -13.45
C ARG A 37 -8.52 12.74 -14.33
N ILE A 38 -8.07 12.57 -15.58
CA ILE A 38 -8.68 11.65 -16.55
C ILE A 38 -8.33 10.22 -16.15
N ALA A 39 -7.06 9.95 -15.89
CA ALA A 39 -6.56 8.66 -15.43
C ALA A 39 -7.16 8.28 -14.07
N SER A 40 -7.24 9.21 -13.12
CA SER A 40 -7.88 8.96 -11.81
C SER A 40 -9.36 8.58 -11.97
N ARG A 41 -10.08 9.24 -12.89
CA ARG A 41 -11.48 8.90 -13.17
C ARG A 41 -11.64 7.56 -13.90
N ALA A 42 -10.72 7.22 -14.80
CA ALA A 42 -10.70 5.92 -15.46
C ALA A 42 -10.45 4.79 -14.45
N LEU A 43 -9.49 4.97 -13.53
CA LEU A 43 -9.21 4.02 -12.44
C LEU A 43 -10.42 3.85 -11.50
N ALA A 44 -11.16 4.92 -11.24
CA ALA A 44 -12.41 4.89 -10.48
C ALA A 44 -13.63 4.41 -11.29
N ASN A 45 -13.41 3.90 -12.52
CA ASN A 45 -14.46 3.47 -13.45
C ASN A 45 -15.59 4.52 -13.64
N GLY A 46 -15.20 5.77 -13.87
CA GLY A 46 -16.13 6.89 -14.08
C GLY A 46 -16.69 7.51 -12.80
N GLY A 47 -16.52 6.85 -11.64
CA GLY A 47 -16.91 7.32 -10.32
C GLY A 47 -15.98 8.37 -9.73
N ASN A 48 -16.24 8.74 -8.47
CA ASN A 48 -15.34 9.61 -7.73
C ASN A 48 -14.14 8.78 -7.24
N PRO A 49 -12.88 9.24 -7.39
CA PRO A 49 -11.74 8.55 -6.80
C PRO A 49 -12.02 8.28 -5.32
N LEU A 50 -11.78 7.03 -4.89
CA LEU A 50 -12.01 6.61 -3.51
C LEU A 50 -11.37 7.60 -2.54
N SER A 51 -12.10 7.82 -1.46
CA SER A 51 -11.78 8.78 -0.40
C SER A 51 -10.38 8.50 0.15
N VAL A 52 -9.57 9.55 0.26
CA VAL A 52 -8.19 9.48 0.76
C VAL A 52 -8.16 8.97 2.20
N GLU A 53 -9.28 9.14 2.90
CA GLU A 53 -9.53 8.70 4.27
C GLU A 53 -9.51 7.16 4.41
N ASP A 54 -9.74 6.40 3.33
CA ASP A 54 -9.64 4.93 3.33
C ASP A 54 -8.19 4.42 3.31
N PHE A 55 -7.21 5.28 3.05
CA PHE A 55 -5.83 4.85 2.83
C PHE A 55 -5.23 4.07 4.02
N PRO A 56 -5.33 4.51 5.29
CA PRO A 56 -4.82 3.75 6.44
C PRO A 56 -5.44 2.36 6.55
N ARG A 57 -6.76 2.23 6.37
CA ARG A 57 -7.46 0.94 6.39
C ARG A 57 -6.93 0.02 5.29
N LYS A 58 -6.79 0.53 4.06
CA LYS A 58 -6.22 -0.24 2.95
C LYS A 58 -4.78 -0.69 3.21
N VAL A 59 -3.97 0.15 3.88
CA VAL A 59 -2.60 -0.23 4.28
C VAL A 59 -2.64 -1.38 5.29
N SER A 60 -3.50 -1.29 6.31
CA SER A 60 -3.68 -2.39 7.27
C SER A 60 -4.06 -3.69 6.58
N ASP A 61 -5.09 -3.66 5.71
CA ASP A 61 -5.52 -4.84 4.95
C ASP A 61 -4.38 -5.42 4.09
N LEU A 62 -3.64 -4.56 3.38
CA LEU A 62 -2.51 -4.98 2.54
C LEU A 62 -1.42 -5.66 3.35
N LEU A 63 -1.04 -5.09 4.49
CA LEU A 63 -0.03 -5.66 5.38
C LEU A 63 -0.51 -6.98 5.97
N GLY A 64 -1.78 -7.09 6.34
CA GLY A 64 -2.37 -8.34 6.81
C GLY A 64 -2.42 -9.42 5.72
N TYR A 65 -2.73 -9.07 4.47
CA TYR A 65 -2.66 -10.00 3.35
C TYR A 65 -1.24 -10.47 3.03
N LEU A 66 -0.23 -9.61 3.24
CA LEU A 66 1.16 -9.95 2.99
C LEU A 66 1.81 -10.69 4.15
N GLY A 67 1.46 -10.39 5.40
CA GLY A 67 2.06 -10.97 6.60
C GLY A 67 1.17 -12.01 7.31
N ASP A 68 0.96 -11.81 8.61
CA ASP A 68 0.38 -12.83 9.51
C ASP A 68 -1.14 -13.01 9.40
N GLY A 69 -1.79 -12.29 8.48
CA GLY A 69 -3.24 -12.29 8.29
C GLY A 69 -3.90 -10.99 8.71
N LEU A 70 -5.20 -10.90 8.43
CA LEU A 70 -6.03 -9.76 8.80
C LEU A 70 -6.43 -9.82 10.28
N GLU A 71 -6.85 -8.69 10.84
CA GLU A 71 -7.32 -8.60 12.22
C GLU A 71 -8.50 -9.55 12.51
N PRO A 72 -8.65 -10.05 13.75
CA PRO A 72 -9.79 -10.85 14.15
C PRO A 72 -11.13 -10.16 13.85
N ALA A 73 -12.11 -10.93 13.40
CA ALA A 73 -13.43 -10.45 12.97
C ALA A 73 -13.44 -9.55 11.73
N HIS A 74 -12.31 -9.42 11.02
CA HIS A 74 -12.32 -8.81 9.69
C HIS A 74 -13.21 -9.65 8.74
N PRO A 75 -14.04 -9.04 7.88
CA PRO A 75 -14.96 -9.79 7.00
C PRO A 75 -14.30 -10.82 6.08
N PHE A 76 -12.99 -10.67 5.86
CA PHE A 76 -12.16 -11.54 5.03
C PHE A 76 -11.02 -12.21 5.81
N GLU A 77 -11.14 -12.36 7.14
CA GLU A 77 -10.10 -12.90 8.04
C GLU A 77 -9.50 -14.24 7.56
N SER A 78 -10.31 -15.10 6.95
CA SER A 78 -9.90 -16.42 6.43
C SER A 78 -9.17 -16.37 5.09
N LEU A 79 -9.14 -15.21 4.43
CA LEU A 79 -8.48 -15.05 3.14
C LEU A 79 -6.97 -14.83 3.33
N ARG A 80 -6.18 -15.38 2.41
CA ARG A 80 -4.74 -15.17 2.30
C ARG A 80 -4.42 -14.82 0.85
N ALA A 81 -3.46 -13.91 0.64
CA ALA A 81 -3.02 -13.57 -0.71
C ALA A 81 -2.18 -14.71 -1.28
N MET A 82 -2.45 -15.06 -2.54
CA MET A 82 -1.73 -16.10 -3.27
C MET A 82 -0.89 -15.50 -4.41
N PRO A 83 0.16 -16.19 -4.88
CA PRO A 83 0.71 -17.43 -4.35
C PRO A 83 1.37 -17.23 -2.98
N ASP A 84 1.33 -18.27 -2.15
CA ASP A 84 2.17 -18.32 -0.95
C ASP A 84 3.60 -18.70 -1.33
N GLY A 85 4.58 -18.25 -0.54
CA GLY A 85 5.99 -18.43 -0.82
C GLY A 85 6.86 -18.18 0.41
N GLU A 86 8.12 -18.61 0.34
CA GLU A 86 9.07 -18.51 1.46
C GLU A 86 9.36 -17.07 1.90
N THR A 87 9.16 -16.11 1.00
CA THR A 87 9.46 -14.69 1.21
C THR A 87 8.27 -13.83 0.79
N GLN A 88 8.28 -12.59 1.26
CA GLN A 88 7.28 -11.58 0.96
C GLN A 88 7.97 -10.24 0.65
N PRO A 89 7.38 -9.40 -0.21
CA PRO A 89 7.95 -8.11 -0.57
C PRO A 89 8.02 -7.16 0.63
N VAL A 90 9.12 -6.42 0.77
CA VAL A 90 9.24 -5.38 1.80
C VAL A 90 8.33 -4.21 1.43
N THR A 91 7.41 -3.85 2.31
CA THR A 91 6.47 -2.74 2.05
C THR A 91 7.04 -1.41 2.52
N TRP A 92 7.18 -0.46 1.61
CA TRP A 92 7.65 0.89 1.87
C TRP A 92 6.50 1.89 1.78
N LEU A 93 6.39 2.76 2.77
CA LEU A 93 5.40 3.84 2.79
C LEU A 93 6.04 5.16 2.33
N LEU A 94 5.50 5.73 1.26
CA LEU A 94 5.88 7.03 0.70
C LEU A 94 5.13 8.16 1.42
N GLY A 95 5.86 9.17 1.88
CA GLY A 95 5.29 10.38 2.47
C GLY A 95 6.15 11.62 2.30
N SER A 96 5.55 12.78 2.53
CA SER A 96 6.18 14.10 2.35
C SER A 96 5.94 15.05 3.53
N SER A 97 5.40 14.53 4.63
CA SER A 97 4.99 15.31 5.81
C SER A 97 5.06 14.47 7.09
N ASP A 98 5.01 15.15 8.22
CA ASP A 98 4.96 14.57 9.56
C ASP A 98 3.81 13.63 9.78
N GLN A 99 2.63 14.03 9.34
CA GLN A 99 1.45 13.17 9.40
C GLN A 99 1.70 11.85 8.66
N SER A 100 2.47 11.88 7.57
CA SER A 100 2.85 10.66 6.85
C SER A 100 3.86 9.85 7.67
N ALA A 101 4.85 10.49 8.28
CA ALA A 101 5.84 9.83 9.14
C ALA A 101 5.19 9.14 10.37
N ILE A 102 4.21 9.79 11.00
CA ILE A 102 3.43 9.20 12.11
C ILE A 102 2.65 7.96 11.62
N LEU A 103 2.02 8.04 10.45
CA LEU A 103 1.32 6.89 9.86
C LEU A 103 2.29 5.75 9.55
N VAL A 104 3.48 6.07 9.03
CA VAL A 104 4.52 5.07 8.74
C VAL A 104 5.00 4.39 10.02
N ALA A 105 5.26 5.17 11.06
CA ALA A 105 5.63 4.67 12.37
C ALA A 105 4.53 3.79 13.00
N HIS A 106 3.27 4.17 12.83
CA HIS A 106 2.12 3.38 13.32
C HIS A 106 2.09 1.97 12.72
N PHE A 107 2.39 1.82 11.43
CA PHE A 107 2.44 0.52 10.76
C PHE A 107 3.81 -0.18 10.84
N GLY A 108 4.82 0.44 11.46
CA GLY A 108 6.17 -0.12 11.53
C GLY A 108 6.86 -0.33 10.18
N CYS A 109 6.44 0.38 9.13
CA CYS A 109 6.98 0.22 7.79
C CYS A 109 8.23 1.07 7.56
N PRO A 110 9.16 0.65 6.68
CA PRO A 110 10.17 1.52 6.11
C PRO A 110 9.59 2.79 5.46
N PHE A 111 10.27 3.93 5.66
CA PHE A 111 9.83 5.23 5.15
C PHE A 111 10.59 5.65 3.88
N SER A 112 9.85 5.99 2.83
CA SER A 112 10.38 6.65 1.63
C SER A 112 9.97 8.11 1.64
N PHE A 113 10.91 9.03 1.89
CA PHE A 113 10.59 10.46 1.99
C PHE A 113 10.67 11.16 0.63
N ALA A 114 9.58 11.80 0.22
CA ALA A 114 9.50 12.58 -1.01
C ALA A 114 10.09 13.99 -0.83
N HIS A 115 11.41 14.08 -0.72
CA HIS A 115 12.13 15.34 -0.51
C HIS A 115 11.88 16.39 -1.59
N PHE A 116 11.61 15.97 -2.83
CA PHE A 116 11.30 16.87 -3.94
C PHE A 116 9.96 17.61 -3.76
N ILE A 117 9.06 17.12 -2.90
CA ILE A 117 7.79 17.79 -2.56
C ILE A 117 8.00 18.73 -1.37
N ASN A 118 8.72 18.27 -0.35
CA ASN A 118 9.04 19.06 0.83
C ASN A 118 10.55 18.98 1.11
N ASN A 119 11.26 19.99 0.65
CA ASN A 119 12.73 20.06 0.75
C ASN A 119 13.23 20.39 2.16
N ARG A 120 12.35 20.66 3.13
CA ARG A 120 12.73 20.93 4.52
C ARG A 120 12.66 19.70 5.43
N GLY A 121 12.22 18.55 4.91
CA GLY A 121 12.04 17.32 5.70
C GLY A 121 10.61 17.13 6.20
N ALA A 122 10.38 16.03 6.92
CA ALA A 122 9.22 15.89 7.81
C ALA A 122 9.52 16.73 9.07
N ALA A 123 9.03 17.98 9.02
CA ALA A 123 8.99 19.07 10.00
C ALA A 123 7.98 18.93 11.17
#